data_AF-A0A1N6NHY8-F1
#
_entry.id   AF-A0A1N6NHY8-F1
#
_cell.length_a   1.000
_cell.length_b   1.000
_cell.length_c   1.000
_cell.angle_alpha   90.00
_cell.angle_beta   90.00
_cell.angle_gamma   90.00
#
_symmetry.space_group_name_H-M   'P 1'
#
loop_
_entity.id
_entity.type
_entity.pdbx_description
1 polymer ?
#
loop_
_entity_poly.entity_id
_entity_poly.type
_entity_poly.pdbx_seq_one_letter_code
_entity_poly.pdbx_strand_id
1 'polypeptide(L)'
;MARIKLDMPDNYLFSTELAVRINDINYGGHLGNDAVLSMVHEARLRFLKHYHYTEMDVEGSSIIMTDSAIVYKAEGFHGDRVQVDVTVADFNKYGCDLYYLLSNKDTAVEIAHAKTGIVFFDYEERKVQTVPEGFRNKVLREP
;
A
#
# COMPACT_ATOMS: atom_id res chain seq x y z
N MET A 1 -5.65 0.99 26.03
CA MET A 1 -6.01 1.87 24.90
C MET A 1 -6.62 1.01 23.81
N ALA A 2 -7.67 1.46 23.10
CA ALA A 2 -8.23 0.70 21.99
C ALA A 2 -7.18 0.63 20.87
N ARG A 3 -6.75 -0.59 20.50
CA ARG A 3 -5.84 -0.80 19.38
C ARG A 3 -6.63 -0.86 18.08
N ILE A 4 -6.15 -0.19 17.04
CA ILE A 4 -6.64 -0.40 15.68
C ILE A 4 -6.37 -1.86 15.30
N LYS A 5 -7.34 -2.49 14.66
CA LYS A 5 -7.22 -3.81 14.05
C LYS A 5 -7.50 -3.67 12.56
N LEU A 6 -6.66 -4.31 11.75
CA LEU A 6 -6.87 -4.46 10.33
C LEU A 6 -7.17 -5.94 10.07
N ASP A 7 -8.32 -6.20 9.46
CA ASP A 7 -8.64 -7.53 8.97
C ASP A 7 -7.92 -7.69 7.62
N MET A 8 -6.75 -8.34 7.66
CA MET A 8 -5.88 -8.46 6.48
C MET A 8 -6.43 -9.50 5.51
N PRO A 9 -6.40 -9.24 4.19
CA PRO A 9 -6.77 -10.24 3.19
C PRO A 9 -5.81 -11.43 3.17
N ASP A 10 -6.32 -12.60 2.76
CA ASP A 10 -5.52 -13.84 2.70
C ASP A 10 -4.63 -13.96 1.44
N ASN A 11 -4.97 -13.22 0.37
CA ASN A 11 -4.28 -13.30 -0.92
C ASN A 11 -3.76 -11.94 -1.38
N TYR A 12 -2.58 -11.94 -1.99
CA TYR A 12 -1.88 -10.76 -2.45
C TYR A 12 -1.56 -10.82 -3.93
N LEU A 13 -1.96 -9.77 -4.66
CA LEU A 13 -1.85 -9.67 -6.11
C LEU A 13 -0.42 -9.39 -6.58
N PHE A 14 0.37 -8.78 -5.71
CA PHE A 14 1.69 -8.26 -6.07
C PHE A 14 2.62 -8.30 -4.87
N SER A 15 3.90 -8.50 -5.13
CA SER A 15 4.94 -8.43 -4.12
C SER A 15 6.14 -7.63 -4.62
N THR A 16 6.74 -6.83 -3.75
CA THR A 16 8.00 -6.15 -4.03
C THR A 16 8.92 -6.15 -2.83
N GLU A 17 10.21 -5.97 -3.08
CA GLU A 17 11.23 -5.91 -2.04
C GLU A 17 11.77 -4.47 -1.91
N LEU A 18 11.85 -4.01 -0.66
CA LEU A 18 12.42 -2.72 -0.26
C LEU A 18 13.47 -2.94 0.81
N ALA A 19 14.61 -2.27 0.71
CA ALA A 19 15.62 -2.27 1.76
C ALA A 19 15.32 -1.17 2.78
N VAL A 20 15.51 -1.46 4.07
CA VAL A 20 15.51 -0.43 5.13
C VAL A 20 16.80 0.37 5.05
N ARG A 21 16.67 1.66 4.71
CA ARG A 21 17.78 2.59 4.51
C ARG A 21 18.08 3.33 5.80
N ILE A 22 19.23 4.01 5.85
CA ILE A 22 19.59 4.82 7.02
C ILE A 22 18.58 5.94 7.31
N ASN A 23 17.96 6.51 6.27
CA ASN A 23 16.93 7.54 6.43
C ASN A 23 15.61 6.99 6.99
N ASP A 24 15.42 5.66 6.93
CA ASP A 24 14.23 5.01 7.46
C ASP A 24 14.38 4.71 8.96
N ILE A 25 15.55 4.96 9.56
CA ILE A 25 15.83 4.65 10.97
C ILE A 25 15.51 5.85 11.86
N ASN A 26 14.71 5.60 12.90
CA ASN A 26 14.37 6.58 13.91
C ASN A 26 15.45 6.68 15.01
N TYR A 27 15.28 7.62 15.94
CA TYR A 27 16.21 7.86 17.04
C TYR A 27 16.40 6.65 18.00
N GLY A 28 15.48 5.69 17.97
CA GLY A 28 15.58 4.44 18.73
C GLY A 28 16.41 3.34 18.04
N GLY A 29 16.90 3.57 16.83
CA GLY A 29 17.68 2.57 16.09
C GLY A 29 16.83 1.53 15.34
N HIS A 30 15.53 1.78 15.19
CA HIS A 30 14.59 0.91 14.47
C HIS A 30 13.97 1.63 13.28
N LEU A 31 13.32 0.88 12.38
CA LEU A 31 12.47 1.41 11.33
C LEU A 31 11.46 2.43 11.91
N GLY A 32 11.47 3.64 11.35
CA GLY A 32 10.59 4.73 11.67
C GLY A 32 9.13 4.40 11.39
N ASN A 33 8.25 4.87 12.27
CA ASN A 33 6.81 4.66 12.09
C ASN A 33 6.29 5.35 10.80
N ASP A 34 6.84 6.52 10.50
CA ASP A 34 6.61 7.31 9.29
C ASP A 34 7.26 6.69 8.05
N ALA A 35 8.42 6.07 8.21
CA ALA A 35 9.11 5.35 7.14
C ALA A 35 8.26 4.20 6.58
N VAL A 36 7.48 3.51 7.43
CA VAL A 36 6.52 2.49 6.97
C VAL A 36 5.50 3.09 5.98
N LEU A 37 4.98 4.29 6.24
CA LEU A 37 4.05 4.96 5.31
C LEU A 37 4.74 5.29 3.97
N SER A 38 5.99 5.75 4.03
CA SER A 38 6.80 6.00 2.83
C SER A 38 7.08 4.72 2.03
N MET A 39 7.35 3.60 2.71
CA MET A 39 7.59 2.30 2.08
C MET A 39 6.34 1.77 1.35
N VAL A 40 5.15 1.88 1.96
CA VAL A 40 3.91 1.45 1.28
C VAL A 40 3.54 2.37 0.13
N HIS A 41 3.92 3.65 0.15
CA HIS A 41 3.77 4.53 -1.02
C HIS A 41 4.64 4.05 -2.19
N GLU A 42 5.92 3.74 -1.94
CA GLU A 42 6.79 3.15 -2.96
C GLU A 42 6.22 1.81 -3.48
N ALA A 43 5.71 0.96 -2.59
CA ALA A 43 5.07 -0.30 -2.99
C ALA A 43 3.83 -0.05 -3.86
N ARG A 44 3.00 0.96 -3.54
CA ARG A 44 1.84 1.37 -4.36
C ARG A 44 2.26 1.83 -5.75
N LEU A 45 3.33 2.63 -5.87
CA LEU A 45 3.86 3.05 -7.17
C LEU A 45 4.29 1.86 -8.02
N ARG A 46 4.99 0.89 -7.41
CA ARG A 46 5.43 -0.33 -8.09
C ARG A 46 4.26 -1.23 -8.49
N PHE A 47 3.25 -1.37 -7.62
CA PHE A 47 2.01 -2.08 -7.89
C PHE A 47 1.26 -1.48 -9.09
N LEU A 48 1.03 -0.16 -9.10
CA LEU A 48 0.38 0.51 -10.22
C LEU A 48 1.18 0.33 -11.52
N LYS A 49 2.50 0.47 -11.45
CA LYS A 49 3.38 0.25 -12.60
C LYS A 49 3.30 -1.17 -13.15
N HIS A 50 3.12 -2.18 -12.31
CA HIS A 50 2.92 -3.58 -12.74
C HIS A 50 1.72 -3.73 -13.68
N TYR A 51 0.64 -2.96 -13.43
CA TYR A 51 -0.55 -2.91 -14.29
C TYR A 51 -0.48 -1.82 -15.38
N HIS A 52 0.69 -1.23 -15.62
CA HIS A 52 0.92 -0.13 -16.56
C HIS A 52 0.21 1.18 -16.21
N TYR A 53 0.04 1.46 -14.92
CA TYR A 53 -0.56 2.70 -14.41
C TYR A 53 0.44 3.58 -13.67
N THR A 54 0.01 4.82 -13.40
CA THR A 54 0.64 5.75 -12.45
C THR A 54 -0.40 6.29 -11.48
N GLU A 55 -0.01 6.97 -10.41
CA GLU A 55 -1.00 7.62 -9.53
C GLU A 55 -1.79 8.73 -10.24
N MET A 56 -1.24 9.30 -11.32
CA MET A 56 -1.91 10.34 -12.09
C MET A 56 -2.74 9.78 -13.25
N ASP A 57 -2.55 8.50 -13.61
CA ASP A 57 -3.22 7.86 -14.74
C ASP A 57 -3.44 6.37 -14.48
N VAL A 58 -4.68 6.07 -14.08
CA VAL A 58 -5.30 4.76 -13.96
C VAL A 58 -6.53 4.78 -14.85
N GLU A 59 -6.38 4.32 -16.10
CA GLU A 59 -7.46 4.35 -17.11
C GLU A 59 -8.03 5.77 -17.30
N GLY A 60 -7.16 6.80 -17.36
CA GLY A 60 -7.56 8.20 -17.51
C GLY A 60 -7.96 8.91 -16.21
N SER A 61 -7.89 8.21 -15.06
CA SER A 61 -8.19 8.78 -13.74
C SER A 61 -6.94 8.94 -12.90
N SER A 62 -6.84 9.97 -12.07
CA SER A 62 -5.82 10.01 -11.00
C SER A 62 -6.36 9.38 -9.71
N ILE A 63 -5.49 8.99 -8.78
CA ILE A 63 -5.87 8.55 -7.44
C ILE A 63 -5.47 9.57 -6.38
N ILE A 64 -6.32 9.73 -5.36
CA ILE A 64 -6.06 10.54 -4.17
C ILE A 64 -6.21 9.65 -2.94
N MET A 65 -5.20 9.64 -2.07
CA MET A 65 -5.26 8.93 -0.79
C MET A 65 -6.15 9.70 0.19
N THR A 66 -7.18 9.04 0.73
CA THR A 66 -8.14 9.64 1.66
C THR A 66 -7.78 9.39 3.13
N ASP A 67 -7.19 8.24 3.42
CA ASP A 67 -6.75 7.87 4.76
C ASP A 67 -5.61 6.85 4.73
N SER A 68 -5.06 6.58 5.91
CA SER A 68 -4.14 5.47 6.12
C SER A 68 -4.31 4.91 7.54
N ALA A 69 -4.06 3.61 7.69
CA ALA A 69 -4.01 2.93 8.97
C ALA A 69 -2.81 1.97 8.98
N ILE A 70 -2.03 1.98 10.07
CA ILE A 70 -0.85 1.14 10.22
C ILE A 70 -0.88 0.49 11.61
N VAL A 71 -0.65 -0.82 11.64
CA VAL A 71 -0.48 -1.62 12.86
C VAL A 71 0.93 -2.19 12.85
N TYR A 72 1.78 -1.69 13.73
CA TYR A 72 3.15 -2.18 13.90
C TYR A 72 3.16 -3.49 14.70
N LYS A 73 3.86 -4.49 14.18
CA LYS A 73 3.87 -5.88 14.67
C LYS A 73 5.22 -6.28 15.26
N ALA A 74 6.31 -5.88 14.61
CA ALA A 74 7.68 -6.13 15.04
C ALA A 74 8.60 -4.96 14.65
N GLU A 75 9.80 -4.97 15.21
CA GLU A 75 10.86 -4.02 14.86
C GLU A 75 11.50 -4.41 13.52
N GLY A 76 11.95 -3.40 12.76
CA GLY A 76 12.83 -3.57 11.60
C GLY A 76 14.12 -2.80 11.80
N PHE A 77 15.20 -3.23 11.16
CA PHE A 77 16.55 -2.70 11.37
C PHE A 77 17.21 -2.28 10.05
N HIS A 78 18.24 -1.44 10.17
CA HIS A 78 19.01 -0.99 9.01
C HIS A 78 19.60 -2.18 8.25
N GLY A 79 19.40 -2.20 6.92
CA GLY A 79 19.88 -3.28 6.06
C GLY A 79 18.91 -4.46 5.94
N ASP A 80 17.83 -4.49 6.72
CA ASP A 80 16.76 -5.48 6.53
C ASP A 80 16.17 -5.35 5.12
N ARG A 81 15.83 -6.52 4.57
CA ARG A 81 15.08 -6.64 3.32
C ARG A 81 13.62 -6.86 3.68
N VAL A 82 12.76 -5.93 3.31
CA VAL A 82 11.33 -5.98 3.59
C VAL A 82 10.60 -6.38 2.32
N GLN A 83 9.90 -7.51 2.38
CA GLN A 83 8.90 -7.86 1.40
C GLN A 83 7.61 -7.10 1.72
N VAL A 84 7.05 -6.45 0.71
CA VAL A 84 5.76 -5.76 0.78
C VAL A 84 4.81 -6.42 -0.18
N ASP A 85 3.85 -7.16 0.37
CA ASP A 85 2.78 -7.81 -0.37
C ASP A 85 1.57 -6.88 -0.44
N VAL A 86 1.02 -6.67 -1.64
CA VAL A 86 0.00 -5.66 -1.94
C VAL A 86 -1.24 -6.31 -2.53
N THR A 87 -2.41 -5.89 -2.07
CA THR A 87 -3.70 -6.29 -2.64
C THR A 87 -4.72 -5.16 -2.57
N VAL A 88 -5.83 -5.32 -3.28
CA VAL A 88 -6.91 -4.32 -3.34
C VAL A 88 -8.21 -4.96 -2.88
N ALA A 89 -8.91 -4.29 -1.97
CA ALA A 89 -10.21 -4.76 -1.47
C ALA A 89 -11.14 -3.57 -1.19
N ASP A 90 -12.32 -3.88 -0.63
CA ASP A 90 -13.29 -2.89 -0.12
C ASP A 90 -13.68 -1.80 -1.12
N PHE A 91 -13.94 -2.21 -2.37
CA PHE A 91 -14.45 -1.30 -3.39
C PHE A 91 -15.77 -0.66 -2.97
N ASN A 92 -15.84 0.65 -3.15
CA ASN A 92 -17.08 1.41 -3.16
C ASN A 92 -17.28 2.06 -4.55
N LYS A 93 -18.23 2.99 -4.66
CA LYS A 93 -18.54 3.65 -5.94
C LYS A 93 -17.35 4.43 -6.52
N TYR A 94 -16.55 5.07 -5.66
CA TYR A 94 -15.55 6.07 -6.03
C TYR A 94 -14.11 5.65 -5.73
N GLY A 95 -13.92 4.55 -5.02
CA GLY A 95 -12.63 4.18 -4.48
C GLY A 95 -12.55 2.75 -3.99
N CYS A 96 -11.42 2.42 -3.41
CA CYS A 96 -11.10 1.13 -2.81
C CYS A 96 -9.95 1.30 -1.81
N ASP A 97 -9.62 0.21 -1.15
CA ASP A 97 -8.52 0.17 -0.20
C ASP A 97 -7.38 -0.68 -0.75
N LEU A 98 -6.15 -0.18 -0.61
CA LEU A 98 -4.96 -0.98 -0.80
C LEU A 98 -4.47 -1.47 0.55
N TYR A 99 -4.22 -2.77 0.64
CA TYR A 99 -3.69 -3.44 1.82
C TYR A 99 -2.23 -3.84 1.58
N TYR A 100 -1.41 -3.70 2.61
CA TYR A 100 0.02 -3.97 2.56
C TYR A 100 0.43 -4.84 3.75
N LEU A 101 1.06 -5.98 3.47
CA LEU A 101 1.75 -6.78 4.47
C LEU A 101 3.26 -6.57 4.31
N LEU A 102 3.89 -6.00 5.34
CA LEU A 102 5.32 -5.83 5.39
C LEU A 102 5.90 -6.95 6.26
N SER A 103 6.78 -7.76 5.68
CA SER A 103 7.49 -8.82 6.38
C SER A 103 9.00 -8.72 6.13
N ASN A 104 9.81 -9.08 7.12
CA ASN A 104 11.24 -9.27 6.89
C ASN A 104 11.41 -10.49 5.97
N LYS A 105 12.03 -10.29 4.81
CA LYS A 105 12.14 -11.30 3.75
C LYS A 105 12.95 -12.53 4.17
N ASP A 106 13.93 -12.35 5.05
CA ASP A 106 14.83 -13.43 5.45
C ASP A 106 14.26 -14.24 6.63
N THR A 107 13.44 -13.63 7.49
CA THR A 107 12.89 -14.27 8.70
C THR A 107 11.38 -14.56 8.64
N ALA A 108 10.68 -14.02 7.64
CA ALA A 108 9.23 -14.03 7.51
C ALA A 108 8.46 -13.36 8.68
N VAL A 109 9.16 -12.63 9.57
CA VAL A 109 8.51 -11.89 10.66
C VAL A 109 7.73 -10.72 10.07
N GLU A 110 6.44 -10.65 10.38
CA GLU A 110 5.60 -9.51 10.04
C GLU A 110 6.05 -8.27 10.82
N ILE A 111 6.43 -7.22 10.08
CA ILE A 111 6.87 -5.93 10.62
C ILE A 111 5.66 -5.02 10.83
N ALA A 112 4.80 -4.90 9.83
CA ALA A 112 3.63 -4.04 9.89
C ALA A 112 2.51 -4.52 8.96
N HIS A 113 1.27 -4.25 9.39
CA HIS A 113 0.08 -4.32 8.56
C HIS A 113 -0.34 -2.89 8.25
N ALA A 114 -0.58 -2.58 6.99
CA ALA A 114 -1.00 -1.24 6.59
C ALA A 114 -2.15 -1.28 5.58
N LYS A 115 -2.90 -0.18 5.55
CA LYS A 115 -3.99 0.08 4.64
C LYS A 115 -3.97 1.54 4.22
N THR A 116 -4.27 1.83 2.96
CA THR A 116 -4.55 3.19 2.48
C THR A 116 -5.83 3.20 1.65
N GLY A 117 -6.81 4.02 2.02
CA GLY A 117 -7.97 4.29 1.18
C GLY A 117 -7.62 5.25 0.05
N ILE A 118 -8.13 4.96 -1.15
CA ILE A 118 -7.98 5.82 -2.32
C ILE A 118 -9.32 6.12 -2.97
N VAL A 119 -9.42 7.28 -3.60
CA VAL A 119 -10.51 7.64 -4.51
C VAL A 119 -9.98 8.03 -5.88
N PHE A 120 -10.77 7.79 -6.91
CA PHE A 120 -10.47 8.21 -8.27
C PHE A 120 -10.94 9.64 -8.50
N PHE A 121 -10.09 10.44 -9.14
CA PHE A 121 -10.29 11.87 -9.30
C PHE A 121 -9.97 12.30 -10.73
N ASP A 122 -10.82 13.17 -11.28
CA ASP A 122 -10.58 13.88 -12.53
C ASP A 122 -10.04 15.27 -12.19
N TYR A 123 -8.79 15.57 -12.57
CA TYR A 123 -8.17 16.88 -12.34
C TYR A 123 -8.59 17.95 -13.35
N GLU A 124 -9.08 17.57 -14.53
CA GLU A 124 -9.62 18.51 -15.53
C GLU A 124 -10.96 19.06 -15.05
N GLU A 125 -11.88 18.15 -14.66
CA GLU A 125 -13.20 18.51 -14.14
C GLU A 125 -13.19 18.81 -12.63
N ARG A 126 -12.08 18.54 -11.95
CA ARG A 126 -11.86 18.71 -10.51
C ARG A 126 -12.93 18.03 -9.64
N LYS A 127 -13.25 16.78 -9.94
CA LYS A 127 -14.25 16.01 -9.19
C LYS A 127 -13.85 14.55 -8.99
N VAL A 128 -14.43 13.94 -7.95
CA VAL A 128 -14.34 12.50 -7.73
C VAL A 128 -15.11 11.78 -8.83
N GLN A 129 -14.52 10.72 -9.37
CA GLN A 129 -15.12 9.87 -10.40
C GLN A 129 -15.29 8.43 -9.92
N THR A 130 -16.10 7.66 -10.64
CA THR A 130 -16.30 6.24 -10.32
C THR A 130 -15.04 5.45 -10.58
N VAL A 131 -14.85 4.36 -9.84
CA VAL A 131 -13.75 3.42 -10.07
C VAL A 131 -13.73 2.98 -11.54
N PRO A 132 -12.61 3.15 -12.28
CA PRO A 132 -12.52 2.70 -13.66
C PRO A 132 -12.72 1.18 -13.77
N GLU A 133 -13.63 0.76 -14.66
CA GLU A 133 -13.97 -0.65 -14.81
C GLU A 133 -12.76 -1.50 -15.26
N GLY A 134 -11.89 -0.93 -16.11
CA GLY A 134 -10.65 -1.58 -16.55
C GLY A 134 -9.74 -1.93 -15.39
N PHE A 135 -9.49 -0.97 -14.49
CA PHE A 135 -8.71 -1.19 -13.26
C PHE A 135 -9.36 -2.26 -12.39
N ARG A 136 -10.66 -2.10 -12.08
CA ARG A 136 -11.40 -3.03 -11.21
C ARG A 136 -11.35 -4.46 -11.75
N ASN A 137 -11.49 -4.63 -13.07
CA ASN A 137 -11.45 -5.95 -13.69
C ASN A 137 -10.06 -6.59 -13.66
N LYS A 138 -8.98 -5.81 -13.81
CA LYS A 138 -7.60 -6.34 -13.73
C LYS A 138 -7.29 -6.86 -12.33
N VAL A 139 -7.59 -6.07 -11.30
CA VAL A 139 -7.22 -6.39 -9.91
C VAL A 139 -8.15 -7.40 -9.22
N LEU A 140 -9.32 -7.74 -9.81
CA LEU A 140 -10.22 -8.77 -9.28
C LEU A 140 -10.08 -10.14 -9.97
N ARG A 141 -9.36 -10.24 -11.09
CA ARG A 141 -9.26 -11.47 -11.89
C ARG A 141 -8.02 -12.31 -11.60
N GLU A 142 -7.07 -11.78 -10.86
CA GLU A 142 -5.84 -12.48 -10.48
C GLU A 142 -5.94 -12.91 -9.01
N PRO A 143 -5.82 -14.20 -8.69
CA PRO A 143 -5.53 -14.66 -7.34
C PRO A 143 -4.04 -14.53 -7.01
#